data_AF-A0A7W0WW98-F1
#
_entry.id   AF-A0A7W0WW98-F1
#
_cell.length_a   1.000
_cell.length_b   1.000
_cell.length_c   1.000
_cell.angle_alpha   90.00
_cell.angle_beta   90.00
_cell.angle_gamma   90.00
#
_symmetry.space_group_name_H-M   'P 1'
#
loop_
_entity.id
_entity.type
_entity.pdbx_description
1 polymer ?
#
loop_
_entity_poly.entity_id
_entity_poly.type
_entity_poly.pdbx_seq_one_letter_code
_entity_poly.pdbx_strand_id
1 'polypeptide(L)'
;MSIGARSGALRRLTRLFRIGDDADTRGISSAEALDEAREQERAALSRRKFLGGVAAVSAFAVTRRAIAAPRPPAIDVGIVGAGLAGLQCAYELGRSGLTPSIYEAGTRVGGRQFSLRGLFPGQNAERGGELIDNLHKTMLGWVNTLGLTREDVTRVEGDIVYHFDGQRVPESTIVDEYRAFVATMQDDLRASTGAPTANAFNAADQTLDRTTLADYLTSRGCGHWARKALEEAYVAEYGRETSEQSALNFLLFIHADRRSKFTPFGVFSDERFHVVEGNDKIATGIAARMKRQPDFGMVLERVKKTSAGRIELTFRKGNQSIVRTHDKVVLALPFTVLRTVALDASLGLPAWKTLAINQLGYGDNAKQMIGFNGPVWAEQGCDGGTYSDLPNLQATWETNPTNATTARAVLTDYASGARGLRLDPTKVQLEADRFLTDLDKVLPGAKARATKVSGKYVAHIEQWSSNPLSRGSYTCYRPGQFTTIAENEGTAVGNLHFAGEHTNSFYEWQGFMEGALLSGIDAAAGVLG
;
A
#
# COMPACT_ATOMS: atom_id res chain seq x y z
N MET A 1 -10.82 0.59 21.52
CA MET A 1 -10.21 1.49 20.52
C MET A 1 -10.21 0.70 19.21
N SER A 2 -10.92 1.18 18.19
CA SER A 2 -11.35 0.42 17.01
C SER A 2 -10.25 0.37 15.95
N ILE A 3 -9.85 -0.82 15.51
CA ILE A 3 -8.75 -1.11 14.57
C ILE A 3 -9.27 -2.05 13.46
N GLY A 4 -8.65 -2.16 12.28
CA GLY A 4 -9.27 -2.66 11.04
C GLY A 4 -8.54 -2.30 9.73
N ALA A 5 -8.17 -3.33 8.97
CA ALA A 5 -7.85 -3.48 7.55
C ALA A 5 -7.02 -2.51 6.66
N ARG A 6 -5.94 -3.02 6.05
CA ARG A 6 -4.91 -2.40 5.15
C ARG A 6 -5.38 -1.72 3.85
N SER A 7 -6.38 -2.23 3.12
CA SER A 7 -6.95 -1.51 1.95
C SER A 7 -8.46 -1.30 2.02
N GLY A 8 -9.00 -0.56 1.06
CA GLY A 8 -10.39 -0.17 0.92
C GLY A 8 -11.26 -1.39 0.68
N ALA A 9 -10.72 -2.37 -0.05
CA ALA A 9 -11.30 -3.71 -0.17
C ALA A 9 -11.50 -4.37 1.18
N LEU A 10 -10.45 -4.38 1.99
CA LEU A 10 -10.44 -5.06 3.26
C LEU A 10 -11.15 -4.26 4.37
N ARG A 11 -11.18 -2.94 4.26
CA ARG A 11 -11.90 -2.01 5.13
C ARG A 11 -13.41 -2.17 4.94
N ARG A 12 -13.84 -2.32 3.69
CA ARG A 12 -15.24 -2.60 3.35
C ARG A 12 -15.64 -3.97 3.91
N LEU A 13 -14.81 -5.01 3.75
CA LEU A 13 -14.99 -6.30 4.45
C LEU A 13 -15.05 -6.14 5.98
N THR A 14 -14.14 -5.37 6.59
CA THR A 14 -14.15 -5.14 8.05
C THR A 14 -15.38 -4.37 8.54
N ARG A 15 -15.89 -3.41 7.75
CA ARG A 15 -17.17 -2.72 8.01
C ARG A 15 -18.31 -3.74 8.00
N LEU A 16 -18.35 -4.62 7.01
CA LEU A 16 -19.35 -5.69 6.91
C LEU A 16 -19.33 -6.61 8.14
N PHE A 17 -18.15 -6.90 8.67
CA PHE A 17 -18.03 -7.74 9.87
C PHE A 17 -18.62 -7.08 11.12
N ARG A 18 -18.42 -5.76 11.29
CA ARG A 18 -18.99 -5.01 12.43
C ARG A 18 -20.49 -4.88 12.34
N ILE A 19 -20.99 -4.64 11.12
CA ILE A 19 -22.44 -4.60 10.86
C ILE A 19 -23.03 -5.98 11.15
N GLY A 20 -22.32 -7.05 10.79
CA GLY A 20 -22.78 -8.40 11.07
C GLY A 20 -22.79 -8.77 12.56
N ASP A 21 -21.75 -8.41 13.31
CA ASP A 21 -21.67 -8.62 14.77
C ASP A 21 -22.76 -7.82 15.52
N ASP A 22 -23.06 -6.59 15.06
CA ASP A 22 -24.19 -5.80 15.58
C ASP A 22 -25.52 -6.48 15.26
N ALA A 23 -25.70 -7.02 14.05
CA ALA A 23 -26.90 -7.74 13.65
C ALA A 23 -27.16 -8.96 14.53
N ASP A 24 -26.12 -9.77 14.81
CA ASP A 24 -26.21 -10.93 15.72
C ASP A 24 -26.56 -10.50 17.15
N THR A 25 -25.92 -9.45 17.64
CA THR A 25 -26.17 -8.91 18.98
C THR A 25 -27.62 -8.42 19.13
N ARG A 26 -28.22 -7.96 18.04
CA ARG A 26 -29.57 -7.38 17.99
C ARG A 26 -30.65 -8.35 17.49
N GLY A 27 -30.27 -9.52 16.99
CA GLY A 27 -31.20 -10.51 16.43
C GLY A 27 -31.90 -10.05 15.13
N ILE A 28 -31.25 -9.19 14.34
CA ILE A 28 -31.78 -8.68 13.06
C ILE A 28 -31.02 -9.28 11.86
N SER A 29 -31.61 -9.23 10.68
CA SER A 29 -30.95 -9.72 9.46
C SER A 29 -29.79 -8.80 9.04
N SER A 30 -28.81 -9.35 8.31
CA SER A 30 -27.70 -8.55 7.75
C SER A 30 -28.18 -7.51 6.76
N ALA A 31 -29.27 -7.78 6.04
CA ALA A 31 -29.90 -6.81 5.14
C ALA A 31 -30.43 -5.59 5.93
N GLU A 32 -31.18 -5.83 7.01
CA GLU A 32 -31.67 -4.77 7.90
C GLU A 32 -30.53 -3.97 8.54
N ALA A 33 -29.49 -4.64 9.03
CA ALA A 33 -28.33 -3.97 9.64
C ALA A 33 -27.54 -3.11 8.62
N LEU A 34 -27.43 -3.57 7.37
CA LEU A 34 -26.81 -2.81 6.29
C LEU A 34 -27.64 -1.59 5.90
N ASP A 35 -28.96 -1.73 5.83
CA ASP A 35 -29.87 -0.62 5.51
C ASP A 35 -29.85 0.45 6.61
N GLU A 36 -29.86 0.06 7.89
CA GLU A 36 -29.69 0.99 9.00
C GLU A 36 -28.33 1.71 8.97
N ALA A 37 -27.24 0.99 8.69
CA ALA A 37 -25.92 1.59 8.56
C ALA A 37 -25.87 2.61 7.41
N ARG A 38 -26.51 2.32 6.27
CA ARG A 38 -26.67 3.24 5.13
C ARG A 38 -27.45 4.49 5.52
N GLU A 39 -28.56 4.35 6.23
CA GLU A 39 -29.36 5.49 6.68
C GLU A 39 -28.58 6.39 7.64
N GLN A 40 -27.83 5.81 8.58
CA GLN A 40 -26.98 6.55 9.50
C GLN A 40 -25.85 7.29 8.78
N GLU A 41 -25.23 6.68 7.79
CA GLU A 41 -24.19 7.32 6.96
C GLU A 41 -24.77 8.46 6.12
N ARG A 42 -25.93 8.26 5.47
CA ARG A 42 -26.65 9.33 4.74
C ARG A 42 -27.07 10.48 5.67
N ALA A 43 -27.52 10.17 6.88
CA ALA A 43 -27.85 11.16 7.91
C ALA A 43 -26.60 11.92 8.43
N ALA A 44 -25.46 11.25 8.55
CA ALA A 44 -24.20 11.87 8.95
C ALA A 44 -23.61 12.78 7.86
N LEU A 45 -23.72 12.38 6.59
CA LEU A 45 -23.31 13.16 5.43
C LEU A 45 -24.19 14.41 5.26
N SER A 46 -25.51 14.30 5.44
CA SER A 46 -26.45 15.43 5.36
C SER A 46 -26.32 16.42 6.53
N ARG A 47 -26.14 15.93 7.77
CA ARG A 47 -25.91 16.80 8.95
C ARG A 47 -24.59 17.57 8.87
N ARG A 48 -23.55 17.01 8.24
CA ARG A 48 -22.25 17.69 8.06
C ARG A 48 -22.19 18.63 6.85
N LYS A 49 -23.08 18.48 5.85
CA LYS A 49 -23.31 19.51 4.82
C LYS A 49 -23.90 20.81 5.42
N PHE A 50 -24.48 20.76 6.63
CA PHE A 50 -25.07 21.92 7.34
C PHE A 50 -24.10 22.66 8.27
N LEU A 51 -22.94 22.08 8.59
CA LEU A 51 -21.91 22.72 9.44
C LEU A 51 -20.62 22.95 8.63
N GLY A 52 -20.72 23.80 7.62
CA GLY A 52 -19.57 24.52 7.07
C GLY A 52 -19.32 25.76 7.93
N GLY A 53 -18.36 25.70 8.87
CA GLY A 53 -18.07 26.87 9.69
C GLY A 53 -17.06 26.66 10.80
N VAL A 54 -15.84 27.15 10.56
CA VAL A 54 -14.83 27.63 11.53
C VAL A 54 -14.27 26.60 12.51
N ALA A 55 -13.08 26.08 12.22
CA ALA A 55 -12.17 25.58 13.23
C ALA A 55 -11.17 26.69 13.60
N ALA A 56 -11.24 27.18 14.85
CA ALA A 56 -10.34 28.17 15.39
C ALA A 56 -8.90 27.62 15.49
N VAL A 57 -7.95 28.34 14.91
CA VAL A 57 -6.51 28.06 15.04
C VAL A 57 -6.09 28.43 16.46
N SER A 58 -5.80 27.43 17.28
CA SER A 58 -5.14 27.62 18.57
C SER A 58 -3.64 27.42 18.38
N ALA A 59 -2.90 28.51 18.27
CA ALA A 59 -1.44 28.47 18.21
C ALA A 59 -0.87 28.18 19.62
N PHE A 60 -0.44 26.95 19.86
CA PHE A 60 0.42 26.63 20.99
C PHE A 60 1.89 26.73 20.55
N ALA A 61 2.55 27.80 20.98
CA ALA A 61 4.00 27.92 20.89
C ALA A 61 4.64 27.02 21.96
N VAL A 62 5.10 25.84 21.57
CA VAL A 62 5.98 25.02 22.41
C VAL A 62 7.42 25.41 22.08
N THR A 63 8.03 26.24 22.92
CA THR A 63 9.48 26.45 22.91
C THR A 63 10.17 25.20 23.44
N ARG A 64 10.53 24.27 22.55
CA ARG A 64 11.53 23.24 22.88
C ARG A 64 12.89 23.90 22.90
N ARG A 65 13.48 24.06 24.09
CA ARG A 65 14.92 24.28 24.23
C ARG A 65 15.62 23.05 23.65
N ALA A 66 16.28 23.23 22.52
CA ALA A 66 17.17 22.22 21.96
C ALA A 66 18.36 22.08 22.91
N ILE A 67 18.39 21.00 23.69
CA ILE A 67 19.64 20.52 24.27
C ILE A 67 20.44 20.01 23.07
N ALA A 68 21.59 20.62 22.80
CA ALA A 68 22.47 20.19 21.74
C ALA A 68 22.85 18.73 22.00
N ALA A 69 22.31 17.82 21.20
CA ALA A 69 22.78 16.44 21.17
C ALA A 69 24.29 16.49 20.87
N PRO A 70 25.11 15.64 21.52
CA PRO A 70 26.52 15.55 21.21
C PRO A 70 26.69 15.36 19.70
N ARG A 71 27.54 16.18 19.08
CA ARG A 71 27.80 16.12 17.65
C ARG A 71 28.28 14.70 17.33
N PRO A 72 27.53 13.92 16.54
CA PRO A 72 27.98 12.58 16.18
C PRO A 72 29.38 12.68 15.54
N PRO A 73 30.24 11.67 15.68
CA PRO A 73 31.48 11.61 14.93
C PRO A 73 31.18 11.88 13.45
N ALA A 74 32.13 12.48 12.73
CA ALA A 74 31.95 12.84 11.32
C ALA A 74 31.85 11.57 10.45
N ILE A 75 30.70 10.89 10.52
CA ILE A 75 30.41 9.67 9.77
C ILE A 75 29.93 10.05 8.38
N ASP A 76 30.56 9.47 7.37
CA ASP A 76 30.14 9.59 5.98
C ASP A 76 29.08 8.53 5.66
N VAL A 77 27.89 8.99 5.27
CA VAL A 77 26.72 8.12 5.05
C VAL A 77 26.26 8.24 3.60
N GLY A 78 26.16 7.07 2.94
CA GLY A 78 25.55 6.93 1.62
C GLY A 78 24.16 6.33 1.71
N ILE A 79 23.18 6.90 1.02
CA ILE A 79 21.81 6.38 0.93
C ILE A 79 21.53 6.06 -0.54
N VAL A 80 21.08 4.85 -0.83
CA VAL A 80 20.72 4.43 -2.19
C VAL A 80 19.20 4.33 -2.30
N GLY A 81 18.62 5.18 -3.14
CA GLY A 81 17.18 5.32 -3.37
C GLY A 81 16.62 6.60 -2.73
N ALA A 82 16.02 7.46 -3.56
CA ALA A 82 15.31 8.68 -3.15
C ALA A 82 13.78 8.48 -3.15
N GLY A 83 13.33 7.28 -2.81
CA GLY A 83 11.95 7.03 -2.37
C GLY A 83 11.70 7.59 -0.97
N LEU A 84 10.46 7.49 -0.47
CA LEU A 84 10.09 8.01 0.86
C LEU A 84 11.06 7.59 1.98
N ALA A 85 11.45 6.31 2.03
CA ALA A 85 12.33 5.80 3.07
C ALA A 85 13.73 6.45 3.06
N GLY A 86 14.35 6.54 1.89
CA GLY A 86 15.67 7.16 1.75
C GLY A 86 15.63 8.67 2.02
N LEU A 87 14.57 9.35 1.57
CA LEU A 87 14.36 10.78 1.85
C LEU A 87 14.14 11.05 3.34
N GLN A 88 13.32 10.24 4.00
CA GLN A 88 13.05 10.37 5.43
C GLN A 88 14.30 10.07 6.25
N CYS A 89 15.06 9.03 5.89
CA CYS A 89 16.34 8.73 6.50
C CYS A 89 17.31 9.91 6.37
N ALA A 90 17.45 10.46 5.16
CA ALA A 90 18.31 11.61 4.91
C ALA A 90 17.89 12.86 5.70
N TYR A 91 16.58 13.09 5.82
CA TYR A 91 16.02 14.18 6.60
C TYR A 91 16.34 14.04 8.09
N GLU A 92 16.16 12.85 8.69
CA GLU A 92 16.48 12.61 10.10
C GLU A 92 17.98 12.70 10.39
N LEU A 93 18.84 12.14 9.53
CA LEU A 93 20.29 12.31 9.65
C LEU A 93 20.70 13.80 9.56
N GLY A 94 20.04 14.56 8.68
CA GLY A 94 20.21 16.00 8.54
C GLY A 94 19.86 16.77 9.81
N ARG A 95 18.79 16.37 10.51
CA ARG A 95 18.38 16.94 11.80
C ARG A 95 19.39 16.65 12.91
N SER A 96 20.11 15.54 12.81
CA SER A 96 21.23 15.18 13.70
C SER A 96 22.57 15.81 13.30
N GLY A 97 22.58 16.71 12.30
CA GLY A 97 23.76 17.48 11.91
C GLY A 97 24.64 16.83 10.82
N LEU A 98 24.25 15.65 10.30
CA LEU A 98 24.94 15.01 9.19
C LEU A 98 24.47 15.57 7.84
N THR A 99 25.17 15.23 6.76
CA THR A 99 24.77 15.60 5.39
C THR A 99 25.03 14.40 4.47
N PRO A 100 24.13 13.40 4.48
CA PRO A 100 24.33 12.16 3.74
C PRO A 100 24.34 12.42 2.22
N SER A 101 25.08 11.58 1.49
CA SER A 101 24.98 11.51 0.03
C SER A 101 23.81 10.60 -0.35
N ILE A 102 22.94 11.04 -1.26
CA ILE A 102 21.76 10.29 -1.68
C ILE A 102 21.90 10.00 -3.17
N TYR A 103 21.78 8.75 -3.57
CA TYR A 103 21.95 8.30 -4.96
C TYR A 103 20.63 7.74 -5.48
N GLU A 104 20.12 8.32 -6.57
CA GLU A 104 18.84 7.93 -7.18
C GLU A 104 19.06 7.47 -8.61
N ALA A 105 18.53 6.30 -8.96
CA ALA A 105 18.68 5.72 -10.29
C ALA A 105 17.82 6.47 -11.34
N GLY A 106 16.63 6.94 -10.95
CA GLY A 106 15.73 7.69 -11.79
C GLY A 106 16.09 9.18 -11.92
N THR A 107 15.12 9.93 -12.43
CA THR A 107 15.21 11.39 -12.67
C THR A 107 14.32 12.19 -11.71
N ARG A 108 13.65 11.52 -10.77
CA ARG A 108 12.76 12.12 -9.78
C ARG A 108 12.87 11.41 -8.45
N VAL A 109 12.45 12.10 -7.40
CA VAL A 109 12.24 11.49 -6.09
C VAL A 109 10.86 10.82 -5.99
N GLY A 110 10.64 10.08 -4.91
CA GLY A 110 9.34 9.50 -4.53
C GLY A 110 9.20 8.01 -4.80
N GLY A 111 10.03 7.42 -5.68
CA GLY A 111 9.97 5.98 -5.97
C GLY A 111 8.57 5.54 -6.41
N ARG A 112 7.97 4.60 -5.68
CA ARG A 112 6.60 4.11 -5.92
C ARG A 112 5.48 5.11 -5.59
N GLN A 113 5.79 6.29 -5.07
CA GLN A 113 4.85 7.41 -4.94
C GLN A 113 5.01 8.33 -6.15
N PHE A 114 3.99 8.41 -7.00
CA PHE A 114 4.05 9.19 -8.23
C PHE A 114 2.66 9.59 -8.71
N SER A 115 2.42 10.90 -8.85
CA SER A 115 1.11 11.42 -9.24
C SER A 115 1.10 11.79 -10.72
N LEU A 116 0.09 11.32 -11.43
CA LEU A 116 -0.24 11.69 -12.80
C LEU A 116 -1.06 12.97 -12.82
N ARG A 117 -0.59 13.95 -13.60
CA ARG A 117 -1.24 15.25 -13.78
C ARG A 117 -1.35 15.57 -15.26
N GLY A 118 -2.36 16.38 -15.62
CA GLY A 118 -2.52 16.94 -16.97
C GLY A 118 -3.16 16.00 -17.99
N LEU A 119 -3.08 14.68 -17.83
CA LEU A 119 -3.77 13.73 -18.72
C LEU A 119 -5.29 13.81 -18.56
N PHE A 120 -5.78 13.92 -17.33
CA PHE A 120 -7.18 14.07 -17.00
C PHE A 120 -7.45 15.54 -16.64
N PRO A 121 -8.16 16.32 -17.49
CA PRO A 121 -8.29 17.77 -17.29
C PRO A 121 -8.89 18.16 -15.93
N GLY A 122 -8.06 18.80 -15.09
CA GLY A 122 -8.43 19.24 -13.73
C GLY A 122 -8.67 18.09 -12.74
N GLN A 123 -8.08 16.94 -13.01
CA GLN A 123 -8.10 15.75 -12.18
C GLN A 123 -6.65 15.25 -12.02
N ASN A 124 -6.30 14.85 -10.80
CA ASN A 124 -5.04 14.16 -10.51
C ASN A 124 -5.34 12.70 -10.21
N ALA A 125 -4.42 11.80 -10.59
CA ALA A 125 -4.51 10.38 -10.28
C ALA A 125 -3.17 9.88 -9.74
N GLU A 126 -3.17 8.91 -8.84
CA GLU A 126 -1.94 8.35 -8.28
C GLU A 126 -1.52 7.09 -9.04
N ARG A 127 -0.35 7.15 -9.69
CA ARG A 127 0.21 6.02 -10.45
C ARG A 127 0.65 4.87 -9.52
N GLY A 128 1.04 5.20 -8.29
CA GLY A 128 1.45 4.24 -7.28
C GLY A 128 0.77 4.49 -5.94
N GLY A 129 1.54 4.68 -4.87
CA GLY A 129 0.99 4.87 -3.51
C GLY A 129 -0.03 6.02 -3.42
N GLU A 130 -1.27 5.69 -3.08
CA GLU A 130 -2.41 6.62 -3.16
C GLU A 130 -3.04 6.92 -1.81
N LEU A 131 -3.30 5.89 -1.00
CA LEU A 131 -4.21 6.05 0.13
C LEU A 131 -3.44 6.22 1.44
N ILE A 132 -3.94 7.14 2.27
CA ILE A 132 -3.36 7.61 3.52
C ILE A 132 -4.39 7.48 4.64
N ASP A 133 -4.00 6.83 5.72
CA ASP A 133 -4.92 6.52 6.80
C ASP A 133 -4.91 7.59 7.88
N ASN A 134 -5.97 7.62 8.68
CA ASN A 134 -6.01 8.38 9.93
C ASN A 134 -4.84 8.03 10.87
N LEU A 135 -4.30 6.81 10.79
CA LEU A 135 -3.19 6.34 11.63
C LEU A 135 -1.80 6.50 10.99
N HIS A 136 -1.71 6.88 9.72
CA HIS A 136 -0.42 7.21 9.08
C HIS A 136 0.11 8.56 9.59
N LYS A 137 0.59 8.58 10.84
CA LYS A 137 0.94 9.81 11.56
C LYS A 137 2.10 10.52 10.90
N THR A 138 3.05 9.79 10.34
CA THR A 138 4.22 10.39 9.68
C THR A 138 3.81 11.01 8.35
N MET A 139 3.02 10.31 7.52
CA MET A 139 2.44 10.87 6.30
C MET A 139 1.60 12.12 6.58
N LEU A 140 0.66 12.03 7.53
CA LEU A 140 -0.21 13.15 7.90
C LEU A 140 0.59 14.32 8.50
N GLY A 141 1.65 14.03 9.25
CA GLY A 141 2.59 15.02 9.75
C GLY A 141 3.24 15.81 8.61
N TRP A 142 3.66 15.13 7.54
CA TRP A 142 4.19 15.78 6.35
C TRP A 142 3.15 16.56 5.58
N VAL A 143 1.95 16.01 5.37
CA VAL A 143 0.82 16.71 4.74
C VAL A 143 0.57 18.05 5.44
N ASN A 144 0.50 18.04 6.78
CA ASN A 144 0.30 19.25 7.58
C ASN A 144 1.50 20.21 7.48
N THR A 145 2.72 19.69 7.60
CA THR A 145 3.97 20.49 7.53
C THR A 145 4.14 21.18 6.17
N LEU A 146 3.61 20.59 5.11
CA LEU A 146 3.68 21.09 3.75
C LEU A 146 2.47 21.95 3.37
N GLY A 147 1.44 22.03 4.23
CA GLY A 147 0.21 22.75 3.93
C GLY A 147 -0.59 22.13 2.78
N LEU A 148 -0.52 20.81 2.62
CA LEU A 148 -1.20 20.07 1.55
C LEU A 148 -2.66 19.77 1.92
N THR A 149 -3.53 19.73 0.91
CA THR A 149 -4.96 19.54 1.10
C THR A 149 -5.30 18.06 1.11
N ARG A 150 -5.92 17.60 2.21
CA ARG A 150 -6.46 16.23 2.31
C ARG A 150 -7.84 16.17 1.69
N GLU A 151 -8.05 15.20 0.83
CA GLU A 151 -9.38 14.83 0.35
C GLU A 151 -9.80 13.52 1.03
N ASP A 152 -11.02 13.51 1.58
CA ASP A 152 -11.61 12.32 2.23
C ASP A 152 -12.38 11.49 1.20
N VAL A 153 -11.70 10.51 0.58
CA VAL A 153 -12.24 9.69 -0.53
C VAL A 153 -13.32 8.70 -0.08
N THR A 154 -13.58 8.63 1.22
CA THR A 154 -14.57 7.72 1.82
C THR A 154 -15.99 8.29 1.81
N ARG A 155 -16.13 9.55 1.40
CA ARG A 155 -17.40 10.29 1.43
C ARG A 155 -18.14 10.27 0.10
N VAL A 156 -17.76 9.38 -0.81
CA VAL A 156 -18.49 9.18 -2.06
C VAL A 156 -19.78 8.44 -1.73
N GLU A 157 -20.92 8.99 -2.16
CA GLU A 157 -22.22 8.37 -1.96
C GLU A 157 -22.39 7.20 -2.94
N GLY A 158 -22.88 6.05 -2.45
CA GLY A 158 -23.15 4.86 -3.26
C GLY A 158 -22.68 3.58 -2.59
N ASP A 159 -23.10 2.44 -3.13
CA ASP A 159 -22.70 1.10 -2.71
C ASP A 159 -21.56 0.57 -3.59
N ILE A 160 -20.87 -0.45 -3.07
CA ILE A 160 -19.94 -1.25 -3.87
C ILE A 160 -20.74 -2.25 -4.70
N VAL A 161 -20.30 -2.50 -5.91
CA VAL A 161 -20.87 -3.56 -6.75
C VAL A 161 -19.98 -4.79 -6.72
N TYR A 162 -20.48 -5.88 -6.15
CA TYR A 162 -19.90 -7.21 -6.29
C TYR A 162 -20.52 -7.90 -7.51
N HIS A 163 -19.69 -8.33 -8.45
CA HIS A 163 -20.13 -9.01 -9.67
C HIS A 163 -19.29 -10.26 -9.92
N PHE A 164 -19.84 -11.42 -9.53
CA PHE A 164 -19.17 -12.71 -9.58
C PHE A 164 -20.00 -13.73 -10.35
N ASP A 165 -19.33 -14.65 -11.05
CA ASP A 165 -19.97 -15.70 -11.86
C ASP A 165 -21.05 -15.16 -12.82
N GLY A 166 -20.83 -13.95 -13.36
CA GLY A 166 -21.72 -13.32 -14.34
C GLY A 166 -22.97 -12.64 -13.76
N GLN A 167 -23.07 -12.45 -12.44
CA GLN A 167 -24.21 -11.78 -11.81
C GLN A 167 -23.78 -10.82 -10.69
N ARG A 168 -24.65 -9.83 -10.43
CA ARG A 168 -24.51 -8.95 -9.26
C ARG A 168 -24.85 -9.73 -7.98
N VAL A 169 -23.94 -9.74 -7.03
CA VAL A 169 -24.10 -10.42 -5.74
C VAL A 169 -24.46 -9.37 -4.68
N PRO A 170 -25.55 -9.56 -3.92
CA PRO A 170 -25.85 -8.70 -2.78
C PRO A 170 -24.73 -8.77 -1.74
N GLU A 171 -24.29 -7.60 -1.29
CA GLU A 171 -23.25 -7.50 -0.24
C GLU A 171 -23.66 -8.25 1.03
N SER A 172 -24.95 -8.24 1.39
CA SER A 172 -25.50 -8.98 2.53
C SER A 172 -25.22 -10.49 2.46
N THR A 173 -25.28 -11.10 1.28
CA THR A 173 -24.99 -12.54 1.10
C THR A 173 -23.54 -12.85 1.40
N ILE A 174 -22.62 -11.99 0.97
CA ILE A 174 -21.19 -12.11 1.27
C ILE A 174 -20.95 -11.99 2.79
N VAL A 175 -21.65 -11.06 3.45
CA VAL A 175 -21.57 -10.89 4.92
C VAL A 175 -22.04 -12.14 5.65
N ASP A 176 -23.19 -12.69 5.27
CA ASP A 176 -23.78 -13.86 5.92
C ASP A 176 -22.86 -15.08 5.83
N GLU A 177 -22.32 -15.34 4.64
CA GLU A 177 -21.38 -16.43 4.43
C GLU A 177 -20.06 -16.23 5.19
N TYR A 178 -19.55 -15.00 5.21
CA TYR A 178 -18.34 -14.71 5.96
C TYR A 178 -18.56 -14.85 7.48
N ARG A 179 -19.70 -14.41 8.01
CA ARG A 179 -20.04 -14.58 9.42
C ARG A 179 -20.00 -16.06 9.82
N ALA A 180 -20.59 -16.93 9.00
CA ALA A 180 -20.52 -18.37 9.22
C ALA A 180 -19.07 -18.89 9.21
N PHE A 181 -18.23 -18.34 8.33
CA PHE A 181 -16.82 -18.69 8.23
C PHE A 181 -15.99 -18.25 9.46
N VAL A 182 -16.31 -17.12 10.10
CA VAL A 182 -15.56 -16.63 11.29
C VAL A 182 -15.48 -17.66 12.41
N ALA A 183 -16.55 -18.42 12.63
CA ALA A 183 -16.57 -19.45 13.67
C ALA A 183 -15.50 -20.54 13.44
N THR A 184 -15.17 -20.86 12.18
CA THR A 184 -14.23 -21.94 11.84
C THR A 184 -12.76 -21.54 12.03
N MET A 185 -12.47 -20.24 12.08
CA MET A 185 -11.11 -19.71 12.25
C MET A 185 -10.68 -19.58 13.71
N GLN A 186 -11.61 -19.68 14.66
CA GLN A 186 -11.35 -19.34 16.07
C GLN A 186 -10.27 -20.22 16.71
N ASP A 187 -10.23 -21.51 16.38
CA ASP A 187 -9.22 -22.42 16.92
C ASP A 187 -7.82 -22.12 16.38
N ASP A 188 -7.70 -21.80 15.09
CA ASP A 188 -6.43 -21.40 14.48
C ASP A 188 -5.91 -20.11 15.12
N LEU A 189 -6.79 -19.12 15.31
CA LEU A 189 -6.46 -17.84 15.97
C LEU A 189 -6.07 -18.03 17.44
N ARG A 190 -6.73 -18.95 18.17
CA ARG A 190 -6.38 -19.27 19.56
C ARG A 190 -5.01 -19.94 19.68
N ALA A 191 -4.67 -20.81 18.71
CA ALA A 191 -3.43 -21.55 18.69
C ALA A 191 -2.22 -20.71 18.22
N SER A 192 -2.44 -19.71 17.37
CA SER A 192 -1.40 -18.79 16.90
C SER A 192 -0.84 -17.92 18.04
N THR A 193 0.41 -17.49 17.90
CA THR A 193 1.00 -16.45 18.77
C THR A 193 0.42 -15.07 18.50
N GLY A 194 -0.23 -14.87 17.34
CA GLY A 194 -0.80 -13.60 16.90
C GLY A 194 0.21 -12.61 16.32
N ALA A 195 1.51 -12.90 16.42
CA ALA A 195 2.57 -12.12 15.78
C ALA A 195 3.83 -12.96 15.48
N PRO A 196 3.72 -14.05 14.69
CA PRO A 196 4.88 -14.85 14.34
C PRO A 196 5.93 -14.09 13.54
N THR A 197 7.20 -14.31 13.87
CA THR A 197 8.35 -13.74 13.17
C THR A 197 9.36 -14.85 12.87
N ALA A 198 10.42 -14.56 12.11
CA ALA A 198 11.47 -15.53 11.85
C ALA A 198 12.15 -16.07 13.13
N ASN A 199 12.11 -15.30 14.23
CA ASN A 199 12.78 -15.62 15.49
C ASN A 199 11.81 -15.98 16.62
N ALA A 200 10.50 -15.81 16.43
CA ALA A 200 9.49 -16.09 17.46
C ALA A 200 8.20 -16.59 16.81
N PHE A 201 7.96 -17.89 16.86
CA PHE A 201 6.75 -18.55 16.37
C PHE A 201 6.55 -19.90 17.07
N ASN A 202 5.33 -20.44 17.02
CA ASN A 202 5.03 -21.79 17.50
C ASN A 202 4.67 -22.75 16.34
N ALA A 203 4.40 -24.03 16.66
CA ALA A 203 4.06 -25.02 15.65
C ALA A 203 2.78 -24.69 14.86
N ALA A 204 1.79 -24.05 15.49
CA ALA A 204 0.56 -23.63 14.82
C ALA A 204 0.83 -22.51 13.82
N ASP A 205 1.61 -21.49 14.22
CA ASP A 205 2.05 -20.42 13.32
C ASP A 205 2.77 -20.99 12.09
N GLN A 206 3.68 -21.94 12.29
CA GLN A 206 4.40 -22.55 11.16
C GLN A 206 3.48 -23.32 10.21
N THR A 207 2.49 -24.04 10.72
CA THR A 207 1.49 -24.74 9.89
C THR A 207 0.64 -23.74 9.11
N LEU A 208 0.12 -22.71 9.78
CA LEU A 208 -0.68 -21.66 9.14
C LEU A 208 0.14 -20.90 8.10
N ASP A 209 1.40 -20.58 8.42
CA ASP A 209 2.31 -19.89 7.52
C ASP A 209 2.59 -20.71 6.26
N ARG A 210 2.70 -22.03 6.36
CA ARG A 210 2.92 -22.91 5.21
C ARG A 210 1.65 -23.23 4.42
N THR A 211 0.48 -22.82 4.92
CA THR A 211 -0.80 -23.00 4.24
C THR A 211 -1.04 -21.80 3.33
N THR A 212 -1.47 -22.04 2.09
CA THR A 212 -1.85 -20.93 1.20
C THR A 212 -3.18 -20.32 1.65
N LEU A 213 -3.43 -19.05 1.33
CA LEU A 213 -4.73 -18.45 1.63
C LEU A 213 -5.87 -19.19 0.91
N ALA A 214 -5.68 -19.60 -0.35
CA ALA A 214 -6.68 -20.38 -1.09
C ALA A 214 -7.02 -21.71 -0.41
N ASP A 215 -6.00 -22.46 0.02
CA ASP A 215 -6.19 -23.74 0.74
C ASP A 215 -6.83 -23.51 2.10
N TYR A 216 -6.49 -22.42 2.79
CA TYR A 216 -7.08 -22.07 4.07
C TYR A 216 -8.58 -21.80 3.93
N LEU A 217 -8.99 -20.91 3.01
CA LEU A 217 -10.40 -20.60 2.76
C LEU A 217 -11.20 -21.86 2.39
N THR A 218 -10.64 -22.72 1.54
CA THR A 218 -11.29 -23.95 1.11
C THR A 218 -11.40 -24.97 2.24
N SER A 219 -10.29 -25.26 2.93
CA SER A 219 -10.24 -26.28 3.98
C SER A 219 -11.03 -25.93 5.24
N ARG A 220 -11.29 -24.64 5.48
CA ARG A 220 -12.10 -24.13 6.59
C ARG A 220 -13.56 -23.87 6.20
N GLY A 221 -13.97 -24.25 4.98
CA GLY A 221 -15.35 -24.21 4.54
C GLY A 221 -15.89 -22.80 4.31
N CYS A 222 -15.08 -21.87 3.79
CA CYS A 222 -15.56 -20.54 3.42
C CYS A 222 -16.67 -20.64 2.37
N GLY A 223 -17.78 -19.93 2.61
CA GLY A 223 -18.89 -19.84 1.66
C GLY A 223 -18.43 -19.33 0.29
N HIS A 224 -19.15 -19.70 -0.76
CA HIS A 224 -18.73 -19.47 -2.15
C HIS A 224 -18.57 -17.98 -2.49
N TRP A 225 -19.55 -17.14 -2.15
CA TRP A 225 -19.53 -15.70 -2.40
C TRP A 225 -18.55 -14.98 -1.48
N ALA A 226 -18.48 -15.37 -0.20
CA ALA A 226 -17.46 -14.85 0.72
C ALA A 226 -16.05 -15.17 0.22
N ARG A 227 -15.82 -16.39 -0.27
CA ARG A 227 -14.53 -16.81 -0.82
C ARG A 227 -14.14 -15.99 -2.04
N LYS A 228 -15.04 -15.79 -3.01
CA LYS A 228 -14.80 -14.93 -4.19
C LYS A 228 -14.45 -13.50 -3.80
N ALA A 229 -15.19 -12.92 -2.85
CA ALA A 229 -14.93 -11.57 -2.36
C ALA A 229 -13.58 -11.47 -1.64
N LEU A 230 -13.23 -12.46 -0.80
CA LEU A 230 -11.94 -12.52 -0.12
C LEU A 230 -10.79 -12.73 -1.12
N GLU A 231 -10.96 -13.59 -2.12
CA GLU A 231 -9.98 -13.82 -3.16
C GLU A 231 -9.64 -12.52 -3.90
N GLU A 232 -10.64 -11.83 -4.46
CA GLU A 232 -10.39 -10.56 -5.17
C GLU A 232 -9.84 -9.47 -4.25
N ALA A 233 -10.32 -9.37 -3.01
CA ALA A 233 -9.83 -8.36 -2.06
C ALA A 233 -8.36 -8.59 -1.69
N TYR A 234 -7.95 -9.83 -1.43
CA TYR A 234 -6.57 -10.16 -1.07
C TYR A 234 -5.63 -10.19 -2.28
N VAL A 235 -6.13 -10.53 -3.46
CA VAL A 235 -5.37 -10.36 -4.71
C VAL A 235 -5.10 -8.88 -4.96
N ALA A 236 -6.11 -8.02 -4.80
CA ALA A 236 -5.95 -6.57 -4.91
C ALA A 236 -4.92 -6.03 -3.89
N GLU A 237 -5.08 -6.35 -2.61
CA GLU A 237 -4.20 -5.91 -1.53
C GLU A 237 -2.72 -6.23 -1.83
N TYR A 238 -2.43 -7.51 -2.06
CA TYR A 238 -1.06 -8.01 -2.06
C TYR A 238 -0.48 -8.19 -3.46
N GLY A 239 -1.28 -8.00 -4.51
CA GLY A 239 -0.85 -8.19 -5.89
C GLY A 239 -0.45 -9.62 -6.22
N ARG A 240 -0.92 -10.62 -5.48
CA ARG A 240 -0.60 -12.04 -5.69
C ARG A 240 -1.85 -12.89 -5.62
N GLU A 241 -1.85 -13.99 -6.36
CA GLU A 241 -2.93 -14.99 -6.25
C GLU A 241 -3.01 -15.53 -4.82
N THR A 242 -4.23 -15.80 -4.31
CA THR A 242 -4.40 -16.34 -2.95
C THR A 242 -3.74 -17.71 -2.77
N SER A 243 -3.51 -18.46 -3.85
CA SER A 243 -2.71 -19.69 -3.87
C SER A 243 -1.20 -19.47 -3.67
N GLU A 244 -0.72 -18.22 -3.72
CA GLU A 244 0.67 -17.83 -3.51
C GLU A 244 0.89 -17.02 -2.22
N GLN A 245 -0.17 -16.72 -1.49
CA GLN A 245 -0.13 -15.95 -0.25
C GLN A 245 -0.13 -16.88 0.95
N SER A 246 0.65 -16.57 1.99
CA SER A 246 0.53 -17.23 3.29
C SER A 246 -0.87 -16.96 3.89
N ALA A 247 -1.52 -17.97 4.47
CA ALA A 247 -2.80 -17.79 5.17
C ALA A 247 -2.69 -16.78 6.33
N LEU A 248 -1.49 -16.59 6.89
CA LEU A 248 -1.24 -15.59 7.92
C LEU A 248 -1.39 -14.14 7.42
N ASN A 249 -1.27 -13.87 6.11
CA ASN A 249 -1.60 -12.54 5.57
C ASN A 249 -3.08 -12.18 5.83
N PHE A 250 -3.96 -13.19 5.90
CA PHE A 250 -5.38 -13.05 6.19
C PHE A 250 -5.68 -13.19 7.69
N LEU A 251 -5.07 -14.14 8.39
CA LEU A 251 -5.35 -14.39 9.80
C LEU A 251 -4.75 -13.36 10.75
N LEU A 252 -3.57 -12.82 10.46
CA LEU A 252 -2.95 -11.77 11.30
C LEU A 252 -3.48 -10.38 10.97
N PHE A 253 -4.47 -10.35 10.10
CA PHE A 253 -5.18 -9.17 9.67
C PHE A 253 -6.57 -9.07 10.32
N ILE A 254 -7.18 -10.23 10.59
CA ILE A 254 -8.46 -10.39 11.24
C ILE A 254 -8.24 -11.03 12.59
N HIS A 255 -8.61 -10.35 13.67
CA HIS A 255 -8.71 -11.02 14.97
C HIS A 255 -10.17 -11.15 15.39
N ALA A 256 -10.54 -12.37 15.71
CA ALA A 256 -11.68 -12.66 16.56
C ALA A 256 -11.14 -12.73 18.00
N ASP A 257 -11.60 -11.84 18.90
CA ASP A 257 -11.19 -11.86 20.31
C ASP A 257 -11.54 -13.22 20.95
N ARG A 258 -10.70 -13.67 21.88
CA ARG A 258 -10.93 -14.81 22.79
C ARG A 258 -12.21 -14.66 23.62
N ARG A 259 -12.78 -13.45 23.74
CA ARG A 259 -14.08 -13.16 24.37
C ARG A 259 -15.15 -12.76 23.35
N SER A 260 -15.44 -13.64 22.39
CA SER A 260 -16.61 -13.62 21.49
C SER A 260 -16.86 -12.35 20.67
N LYS A 261 -16.02 -11.32 20.75
CA LYS A 261 -16.17 -10.07 20.00
C LYS A 261 -15.16 -10.02 18.87
N PHE A 262 -15.65 -9.97 17.64
CA PHE A 262 -14.78 -9.77 16.51
C PHE A 262 -14.12 -8.38 16.60
N THR A 263 -12.82 -8.35 16.84
CA THR A 263 -12.08 -7.10 17.07
C THR A 263 -10.75 -7.20 16.35
N PRO A 264 -10.52 -6.49 15.23
CA PRO A 264 -9.30 -6.68 14.45
C PRO A 264 -8.03 -6.38 15.27
N PHE A 265 -7.04 -7.26 15.15
CA PHE A 265 -5.67 -7.11 15.66
C PHE A 265 -4.77 -7.10 14.43
N GLY A 266 -3.81 -6.19 14.40
CA GLY A 266 -3.09 -5.80 13.18
C GLY A 266 -3.38 -4.35 12.82
N VAL A 267 -2.58 -3.79 11.93
CA VAL A 267 -2.64 -2.35 11.66
C VAL A 267 -3.90 -1.92 10.91
N PHE A 268 -4.55 -0.87 11.45
CA PHE A 268 -5.79 -0.33 10.90
C PHE A 268 -5.53 0.60 9.75
N SER A 269 -6.06 0.29 8.58
CA SER A 269 -6.17 1.24 7.50
C SER A 269 -7.63 1.61 7.27
N ASP A 270 -7.82 2.90 7.10
CA ASP A 270 -9.07 3.44 6.63
C ASP A 270 -8.89 4.18 5.33
N GLU A 271 -7.77 3.98 4.64
CA GLU A 271 -7.45 4.45 3.28
C GLU A 271 -8.20 5.73 2.92
N ARG A 272 -8.10 6.70 3.83
CA ARG A 272 -9.17 7.69 3.97
C ARG A 272 -8.90 8.88 3.10
N PHE A 273 -7.61 9.19 3.02
CA PHE A 273 -7.15 10.38 2.38
C PHE A 273 -6.25 10.06 1.21
N HIS A 274 -6.26 10.97 0.27
CA HIS A 274 -5.10 11.27 -0.55
C HIS A 274 -4.93 12.78 -0.60
N VAL A 275 -3.84 13.23 -1.20
CA VAL A 275 -3.54 14.65 -1.32
C VAL A 275 -4.09 15.18 -2.65
N VAL A 276 -4.92 16.24 -2.59
CA VAL A 276 -5.55 16.85 -3.79
C VAL A 276 -4.49 17.30 -4.80
N GLU A 277 -3.40 17.88 -4.31
CA GLU A 277 -2.29 18.34 -5.14
C GLU A 277 -1.47 17.19 -5.73
N GLY A 278 -1.69 15.95 -5.28
CA GLY A 278 -1.00 14.71 -5.60
C GLY A 278 0.00 14.29 -4.52
N ASN A 279 0.00 13.02 -4.15
CA ASN A 279 0.81 12.51 -3.05
C ASN A 279 2.30 12.75 -3.22
N ASP A 280 2.85 12.71 -4.44
CA ASP A 280 4.27 12.96 -4.72
C ASP A 280 4.80 14.33 -4.20
N LYS A 281 3.89 15.25 -3.85
CA LYS A 281 4.21 16.50 -3.15
C LYS A 281 4.82 16.28 -1.78
N ILE A 282 4.53 15.16 -1.12
CA ILE A 282 5.17 14.78 0.14
C ILE A 282 6.65 14.48 -0.10
N ALA A 283 6.99 13.58 -1.04
CA ALA A 283 8.38 13.23 -1.33
C ALA A 283 9.19 14.45 -1.79
N THR A 284 8.64 15.25 -2.71
CA THR A 284 9.32 16.47 -3.18
C THR A 284 9.44 17.53 -2.07
N GLY A 285 8.44 17.64 -1.19
CA GLY A 285 8.45 18.54 -0.04
C GLY A 285 9.47 18.16 1.05
N ILE A 286 9.68 16.86 1.27
CA ILE A 286 10.77 16.35 2.12
C ILE A 286 12.11 16.69 1.48
N ALA A 287 12.29 16.35 0.19
CA ALA A 287 13.54 16.58 -0.51
C ALA A 287 13.97 18.06 -0.50
N ALA A 288 13.01 18.98 -0.68
CA ALA A 288 13.26 20.42 -0.65
C ALA A 288 13.76 20.95 0.71
N ARG A 289 13.56 20.20 1.82
CA ARG A 289 14.03 20.57 3.16
C ARG A 289 15.41 20.01 3.50
N MET A 290 15.97 19.14 2.65
CA MET A 290 17.29 18.55 2.87
C MET A 290 18.40 19.52 2.42
N LYS A 291 19.54 19.49 3.13
CA LYS A 291 20.72 20.32 2.80
C LYS A 291 21.39 19.93 1.48
N ARG A 292 21.31 18.64 1.12
CA ARG A 292 21.87 18.09 -0.11
C ARG A 292 20.76 17.41 -0.90
N GLN A 293 20.67 17.74 -2.20
CA GLN A 293 19.74 17.10 -3.11
C GLN A 293 20.27 15.75 -3.60
N PRO A 294 19.40 14.81 -4.01
CA PRO A 294 19.83 13.54 -4.57
C PRO A 294 20.66 13.66 -5.86
N ASP A 295 21.68 12.82 -5.97
CA ASP A 295 22.45 12.61 -7.19
C ASP A 295 21.68 11.65 -8.11
N PHE A 296 20.99 12.20 -9.11
CA PHE A 296 20.16 11.44 -10.06
C PHE A 296 20.98 10.69 -11.13
N GLY A 297 20.34 9.70 -11.75
CA GLY A 297 20.91 8.82 -12.78
C GLY A 297 21.96 7.83 -12.26
N MET A 298 22.03 7.62 -10.95
CA MET A 298 23.02 6.78 -10.27
C MET A 298 22.47 5.37 -10.06
N VAL A 299 22.59 4.51 -11.08
CA VAL A 299 22.11 3.12 -11.01
C VAL A 299 23.12 2.27 -10.25
N LEU A 300 22.76 1.76 -9.08
CA LEU A 300 23.66 0.88 -8.29
C LEU A 300 23.85 -0.46 -9.00
N GLU A 301 25.10 -0.88 -9.19
CA GLU A 301 25.44 -2.15 -9.85
C GLU A 301 26.20 -3.11 -8.92
N ARG A 302 26.96 -2.58 -7.94
CA ARG A 302 27.70 -3.41 -6.99
C ARG A 302 27.85 -2.75 -5.63
N VAL A 303 27.79 -3.57 -4.57
CA VAL A 303 28.10 -3.19 -3.19
C VAL A 303 29.20 -4.11 -2.67
N LYS A 304 30.25 -3.52 -2.07
CA LYS A 304 31.40 -4.25 -1.53
C LYS A 304 31.83 -3.67 -0.19
N LYS A 305 32.39 -4.50 0.69
CA LYS A 305 33.16 -4.02 1.85
C LYS A 305 34.63 -3.89 1.47
N THR A 306 35.21 -2.72 1.69
CA THR A 306 36.64 -2.46 1.47
C THR A 306 37.48 -3.14 2.56
N SER A 307 38.79 -3.30 2.32
CA SER A 307 39.72 -3.81 3.34
C SER A 307 39.79 -2.91 4.58
N ALA A 308 39.53 -1.61 4.43
CA ALA A 308 39.41 -0.64 5.52
C ALA A 308 38.05 -0.70 6.25
N GLY A 309 37.16 -1.62 5.87
CA GLY A 309 35.86 -1.81 6.52
C GLY A 309 34.73 -0.89 6.07
N ARG A 310 35.03 0.12 5.24
CA ARG A 310 34.03 1.02 4.62
C ARG A 310 33.24 0.30 3.52
N ILE A 311 32.03 0.79 3.22
CA ILE A 311 31.18 0.25 2.15
C ILE A 311 31.43 1.02 0.85
N GLU A 312 31.80 0.30 -0.20
CA GLU A 312 31.99 0.79 -1.56
C GLU A 312 30.76 0.51 -2.42
N LEU A 313 30.28 1.54 -3.11
CA LEU A 313 29.16 1.52 -4.03
C LEU A 313 29.68 1.80 -5.43
N THR A 314 29.41 0.89 -6.37
CA THR A 314 29.67 1.09 -7.79
C THR A 314 28.35 1.41 -8.49
N PHE A 315 28.30 2.57 -9.14
CA PHE A 315 27.15 3.03 -9.89
C PHE A 315 27.47 3.13 -11.38
N ARG A 316 26.45 2.91 -12.21
CA ARG A 316 26.46 3.35 -13.61
C ARG A 316 25.66 4.63 -13.74
N LYS A 317 26.23 5.61 -14.45
CA LYS A 317 25.59 6.87 -14.84
C LYS A 317 25.83 7.11 -16.33
N GLY A 318 24.81 6.86 -17.14
CA GLY A 318 24.98 6.77 -18.60
C GLY A 318 26.00 5.68 -18.96
N ASN A 319 27.08 6.07 -19.63
CA ASN A 319 28.18 5.17 -20.00
C ASN A 319 29.35 5.18 -19.01
N GLN A 320 29.23 5.90 -17.88
CA GLN A 320 30.29 6.03 -16.89
C GLN A 320 30.05 5.11 -15.70
N SER A 321 31.14 4.53 -15.18
CA SER A 321 31.17 3.87 -13.87
C SER A 321 31.67 4.84 -12.82
N ILE A 322 30.93 5.00 -11.73
CA ILE A 322 31.21 5.92 -10.63
C ILE A 322 31.32 5.11 -9.34
N VAL A 323 32.44 5.22 -8.64
CA VAL A 323 32.66 4.57 -7.35
C VAL A 323 32.57 5.59 -6.22
N ARG A 324 31.88 5.23 -5.14
CA ARG A 324 31.77 6.03 -3.91
C ARG A 324 31.96 5.12 -2.71
N THR A 325 32.52 5.65 -1.63
CA THR A 325 32.79 4.88 -0.41
C THR A 325 32.29 5.65 0.79
N HIS A 326 31.59 4.97 1.69
CA HIS A 326 30.97 5.55 2.88
C HIS A 326 31.25 4.67 4.10
N ASP A 327 31.20 5.26 5.29
CA ASP A 327 31.40 4.52 6.55
C ASP A 327 30.21 3.61 6.83
N LYS A 328 29.00 4.16 6.63
CA LYS A 328 27.72 3.43 6.68
C LYS A 328 26.92 3.66 5.40
N VAL A 329 26.17 2.65 4.97
CA VAL A 329 25.26 2.75 3.82
C VAL A 329 23.86 2.31 4.21
N VAL A 330 22.87 3.06 3.76
CA VAL A 330 21.45 2.68 3.81
C VAL A 330 20.99 2.28 2.41
N LEU A 331 20.57 1.05 2.24
CA LEU A 331 19.92 0.56 1.02
C LEU A 331 18.41 0.76 1.15
N ALA A 332 17.89 1.80 0.50
CA ALA A 332 16.49 2.21 0.52
C ALA A 332 15.75 1.87 -0.80
N LEU A 333 16.17 0.80 -1.46
CA LEU A 333 15.58 0.26 -2.70
C LEU A 333 14.87 -1.07 -2.41
N PRO A 334 13.82 -1.44 -3.18
CA PRO A 334 13.16 -2.73 -3.03
C PRO A 334 14.12 -3.91 -3.22
N PHE A 335 13.92 -5.01 -2.50
CA PHE A 335 14.74 -6.21 -2.66
C PHE A 335 14.65 -6.81 -4.06
N THR A 336 13.54 -6.66 -4.77
CA THR A 336 13.38 -7.02 -6.19
C THR A 336 14.41 -6.34 -7.10
N VAL A 337 14.80 -5.10 -6.78
CA VAL A 337 15.87 -4.37 -7.48
C VAL A 337 17.24 -4.76 -6.92
N LEU A 338 17.36 -4.88 -5.59
CA LEU A 338 18.62 -5.26 -4.96
C LEU A 338 19.15 -6.63 -5.42
N ARG A 339 18.26 -7.57 -5.78
CA ARG A 339 18.60 -8.86 -6.41
C ARG A 339 19.37 -8.74 -7.72
N THR A 340 19.31 -7.57 -8.38
CA THR A 340 20.05 -7.30 -9.62
C THR A 340 21.42 -6.65 -9.38
N VAL A 341 21.71 -6.28 -8.14
CA VAL A 341 22.97 -5.66 -7.71
C VAL A 341 23.93 -6.76 -7.29
N ALA A 342 25.18 -6.69 -7.73
CA ALA A 342 26.22 -7.58 -7.27
C ALA A 342 26.57 -7.28 -5.79
N LEU A 343 26.11 -8.14 -4.87
CA LEU A 343 26.48 -8.09 -3.46
C LEU A 343 27.72 -8.95 -3.25
N ASP A 344 28.87 -8.30 -3.02
CA ASP A 344 30.15 -8.97 -2.89
C ASP A 344 30.25 -9.77 -1.57
N ALA A 345 30.90 -10.94 -1.61
CA ALA A 345 31.06 -11.81 -0.44
C ALA A 345 31.74 -11.12 0.76
N SER A 346 32.56 -10.09 0.52
CA SER A 346 33.18 -9.26 1.56
C SER A 346 32.18 -8.57 2.49
N LEU A 347 30.91 -8.43 2.09
CA LEU A 347 29.84 -7.90 2.95
C LEU A 347 29.52 -8.83 4.13
N GLY A 348 29.84 -10.13 4.02
CA GLY A 348 29.60 -11.10 5.09
C GLY A 348 28.11 -11.22 5.45
N LEU A 349 27.21 -11.11 4.46
CA LEU A 349 25.78 -11.20 4.71
C LEU A 349 25.43 -12.61 5.25
N PRO A 350 24.80 -12.71 6.42
CA PRO A 350 24.38 -14.00 6.96
C PRO A 350 23.31 -14.65 6.08
N ALA A 351 23.15 -15.96 6.22
CA ALA A 351 22.21 -16.74 5.41
C ALA A 351 20.78 -16.21 5.50
N TRP A 352 20.32 -15.81 6.69
CA TRP A 352 18.98 -15.25 6.90
C TRP A 352 18.77 -13.93 6.13
N LYS A 353 19.80 -13.06 6.03
CA LYS A 353 19.69 -11.80 5.28
C LYS A 353 19.66 -12.08 3.78
N THR A 354 20.49 -13.01 3.34
CA THR A 354 20.52 -13.45 1.93
C THR A 354 19.20 -14.10 1.53
N LEU A 355 18.59 -14.89 2.42
CA LEU A 355 17.26 -15.46 2.23
C LEU A 355 16.20 -14.36 2.10
N ALA A 356 16.17 -13.39 3.03
CA ALA A 356 15.23 -12.27 2.99
C ALA A 356 15.36 -11.48 1.67
N ILE A 357 16.58 -11.09 1.29
CA ILE A 357 16.83 -10.36 0.03
C ILE A 357 16.34 -11.17 -1.17
N ASN A 358 16.71 -12.45 -1.27
CA ASN A 358 16.47 -13.24 -2.48
C ASN A 358 15.04 -13.78 -2.60
N GLN A 359 14.35 -14.03 -1.48
CA GLN A 359 13.10 -14.79 -1.48
C GLN A 359 11.86 -14.00 -1.06
N LEU A 360 11.98 -12.85 -0.36
CA LEU A 360 10.81 -12.06 0.06
C LEU A 360 9.83 -11.84 -1.09
N GLY A 361 8.55 -12.18 -0.87
CA GLY A 361 7.52 -12.02 -1.89
C GLY A 361 7.10 -10.56 -2.09
N TYR A 362 6.71 -10.22 -3.32
CA TYR A 362 6.24 -8.88 -3.72
C TYR A 362 5.03 -9.00 -4.65
N GLY A 363 4.03 -8.14 -4.57
CA GLY A 363 2.90 -8.13 -5.50
C GLY A 363 3.25 -7.74 -6.93
N ASP A 364 2.31 -8.03 -7.82
CA ASP A 364 2.27 -7.64 -9.21
C ASP A 364 0.96 -6.85 -9.45
N ASN A 365 1.00 -5.55 -9.20
CA ASN A 365 -0.12 -4.64 -9.40
C ASN A 365 0.13 -3.67 -10.55
N ALA A 366 -0.97 -3.27 -11.17
CA ALA A 366 -1.04 -2.22 -12.15
C ALA A 366 -2.31 -1.38 -11.93
N LYS A 367 -2.19 -0.07 -12.16
CA LYS A 367 -3.32 0.86 -12.13
C LYS A 367 -3.67 1.26 -13.54
N GLN A 368 -4.89 0.94 -13.96
CA GLN A 368 -5.47 1.41 -15.19
C GLN A 368 -6.47 2.52 -14.88
N MET A 369 -6.09 3.76 -15.18
CA MET A 369 -6.90 4.96 -14.94
C MET A 369 -7.56 5.39 -16.25
N ILE A 370 -8.87 5.62 -16.24
CA ILE A 370 -9.62 6.03 -17.43
C ILE A 370 -10.50 7.23 -17.11
N GLY A 371 -10.48 8.23 -17.99
CA GLY A 371 -11.35 9.40 -17.89
C GLY A 371 -12.77 9.09 -18.36
N PHE A 372 -13.76 9.67 -17.67
CA PHE A 372 -15.18 9.57 -18.01
C PHE A 372 -15.80 10.97 -18.09
N ASN A 373 -16.83 11.11 -18.94
CA ASN A 373 -17.68 12.29 -18.99
C ASN A 373 -18.70 12.23 -17.84
N GLY A 374 -18.20 12.38 -16.61
CA GLY A 374 -18.94 12.31 -15.35
C GLY A 374 -19.04 10.93 -14.71
N PRO A 375 -19.41 10.86 -13.41
CA PRO A 375 -19.41 9.63 -12.62
C PRO A 375 -20.65 8.76 -12.90
N VAL A 376 -20.62 8.03 -14.01
CA VAL A 376 -21.74 7.16 -14.48
C VAL A 376 -22.18 6.10 -13.45
N TRP A 377 -21.27 5.67 -12.55
CA TRP A 377 -21.58 4.76 -11.45
C TRP A 377 -22.53 5.38 -10.41
N ALA A 378 -22.43 6.69 -10.15
CA ALA A 378 -23.28 7.37 -9.17
C ALA A 378 -24.76 7.36 -9.60
N GLU A 379 -25.02 7.43 -10.91
CA GLU A 379 -26.38 7.31 -11.48
C GLU A 379 -27.01 5.94 -11.21
N GLN A 380 -26.19 4.93 -10.89
CA GLN A 380 -26.60 3.55 -10.57
C GLN A 380 -26.50 3.24 -9.07
N GLY A 381 -26.34 4.29 -8.24
CA GLY A 381 -26.18 4.14 -6.80
C GLY A 381 -24.86 3.47 -6.38
N CYS A 382 -23.83 3.50 -7.24
CA CYS A 382 -22.50 2.98 -6.94
C CYS A 382 -21.52 4.12 -6.63
N ASP A 383 -20.58 3.91 -5.71
CA ASP A 383 -19.56 4.91 -5.32
C ASP A 383 -18.30 4.87 -6.22
N GLY A 384 -18.34 4.06 -7.28
CA GLY A 384 -17.19 3.75 -8.14
C GLY A 384 -16.41 2.52 -7.68
N GLY A 385 -16.78 1.93 -6.54
CA GLY A 385 -16.22 0.68 -6.04
C GLY A 385 -16.84 -0.55 -6.69
N THR A 386 -16.03 -1.42 -7.28
CA THR A 386 -16.47 -2.73 -7.77
C THR A 386 -15.50 -3.85 -7.39
N TYR A 387 -15.99 -5.07 -7.20
CA TYR A 387 -15.22 -6.31 -7.22
C TYR A 387 -15.78 -7.25 -8.27
N SER A 388 -14.91 -7.82 -9.11
CA SER A 388 -15.34 -8.77 -10.13
C SER A 388 -14.28 -9.83 -10.44
N ASP A 389 -14.75 -10.99 -10.88
CA ASP A 389 -13.93 -12.09 -11.42
C ASP A 389 -13.90 -12.10 -12.96
N LEU A 390 -14.33 -11.00 -13.59
CA LEU A 390 -14.27 -10.84 -15.03
C LEU A 390 -12.80 -10.72 -15.51
N PRO A 391 -12.46 -11.20 -16.72
CA PRO A 391 -11.07 -11.28 -17.16
C PRO A 391 -10.33 -9.93 -17.21
N ASN A 392 -11.05 -8.82 -17.44
CA ASN A 392 -10.47 -7.49 -17.61
C ASN A 392 -10.97 -6.46 -16.59
N LEU A 393 -11.59 -6.87 -15.49
CA LEU A 393 -12.06 -6.00 -14.40
C LEU A 393 -11.89 -6.72 -13.07
N GLN A 394 -11.18 -6.12 -12.11
CA GLN A 394 -11.00 -6.71 -10.78
C GLN A 394 -11.55 -5.82 -9.68
N ALA A 395 -10.79 -4.81 -9.25
CA ALA A 395 -11.16 -3.89 -8.19
C ALA A 395 -11.12 -2.46 -8.71
N THR A 396 -12.18 -1.68 -8.50
CA THR A 396 -12.22 -0.27 -8.92
C THR A 396 -12.49 0.70 -7.78
N TRP A 397 -12.14 1.97 -7.99
CA TRP A 397 -12.60 3.10 -7.17
C TRP A 397 -12.60 4.39 -7.99
N GLU A 398 -13.44 5.35 -7.59
CA GLU A 398 -13.38 6.71 -8.10
C GLU A 398 -12.12 7.42 -7.59
N THR A 399 -11.32 7.95 -8.51
CA THR A 399 -9.96 8.40 -8.23
C THR A 399 -9.92 9.77 -7.56
N ASN A 400 -10.77 10.72 -7.96
CA ASN A 400 -10.70 12.09 -7.46
C ASN A 400 -12.10 12.72 -7.37
N PRO A 401 -12.90 12.23 -6.39
CA PRO A 401 -14.32 12.56 -6.31
C PRO A 401 -14.59 14.05 -6.03
N THR A 402 -13.71 14.75 -5.31
CA THR A 402 -13.85 16.19 -4.98
C THR A 402 -13.80 17.05 -6.23
N ASN A 403 -12.99 16.68 -7.22
CA ASN A 403 -12.90 17.43 -8.47
C ASN A 403 -13.77 16.84 -9.60
N ALA A 404 -14.52 15.76 -9.32
CA ALA A 404 -15.41 15.15 -10.28
C ALA A 404 -16.62 16.06 -10.53
N THR A 405 -17.11 16.08 -11.77
CA THR A 405 -18.28 16.86 -12.19
C THR A 405 -19.08 16.05 -13.20
N THR A 406 -20.24 16.54 -13.64
CA THR A 406 -21.00 15.90 -14.72
C THR A 406 -20.24 15.77 -16.05
N ALA A 407 -19.17 16.54 -16.25
CA ALA A 407 -18.36 16.53 -17.46
C ALA A 407 -17.01 15.79 -17.31
N ARG A 408 -16.60 15.41 -16.09
CA ARG A 408 -15.30 14.74 -15.85
C ARG A 408 -15.32 13.88 -14.58
N ALA A 409 -14.75 12.69 -14.66
CA ALA A 409 -14.42 11.81 -13.54
C ALA A 409 -13.28 10.87 -13.98
N VAL A 410 -12.65 10.18 -13.04
CA VAL A 410 -11.59 9.20 -13.36
C VAL A 410 -11.79 7.94 -12.54
N LEU A 411 -12.08 6.83 -13.23
CA LEU A 411 -12.16 5.53 -12.57
C LEU A 411 -10.79 4.86 -12.64
N THR A 412 -10.30 4.38 -11.51
CA THR A 412 -9.13 3.51 -11.45
C THR A 412 -9.59 2.07 -11.33
N ASP A 413 -9.03 1.22 -12.19
CA ASP A 413 -9.05 -0.22 -12.04
C ASP A 413 -7.69 -0.72 -11.59
N TYR A 414 -7.72 -1.56 -10.56
CA TYR A 414 -6.56 -2.05 -9.88
C TYR A 414 -6.33 -3.52 -10.20
N ALA A 415 -5.69 -3.70 -11.35
CA ALA A 415 -5.26 -4.99 -11.84
C ALA A 415 -4.16 -5.56 -10.96
N SER A 416 -4.34 -6.79 -10.50
CA SER A 416 -3.49 -7.39 -9.48
C SER A 416 -3.21 -8.86 -9.81
N GLY A 417 -2.16 -9.43 -9.22
CA GLY A 417 -1.75 -10.80 -9.50
C GLY A 417 -1.42 -11.03 -10.98
N ALA A 418 -1.90 -12.13 -11.52
CA ALA A 418 -1.62 -12.52 -12.91
C ALA A 418 -2.16 -11.49 -13.92
N ARG A 419 -3.26 -10.78 -13.60
CA ARG A 419 -3.80 -9.72 -14.47
C ARG A 419 -2.89 -8.48 -14.44
N GLY A 420 -2.48 -8.02 -13.25
CA GLY A 420 -1.55 -6.91 -13.09
C GLY A 420 -0.23 -7.14 -13.83
N LEU A 421 0.30 -8.37 -13.81
CA LEU A 421 1.51 -8.74 -14.55
C LEU A 421 1.33 -8.73 -16.08
N ARG A 422 0.13 -9.02 -16.59
CA ARG A 422 -0.15 -9.09 -18.03
C ARG A 422 -0.50 -7.75 -18.67
N LEU A 423 -0.95 -6.76 -17.90
CA LEU A 423 -1.26 -5.44 -18.45
C LEU A 423 -0.03 -4.82 -19.12
N ASP A 424 -0.20 -4.40 -20.37
CA ASP A 424 0.87 -3.86 -21.21
C ASP A 424 0.66 -2.34 -21.41
N PRO A 425 1.47 -1.48 -20.75
CA PRO A 425 1.37 -0.03 -20.90
C PRO A 425 1.52 0.46 -22.35
N THR A 426 2.16 -0.32 -23.23
CA THR A 426 2.30 0.03 -24.66
C THR A 426 1.02 -0.19 -25.45
N LYS A 427 0.06 -0.95 -24.91
CA LYS A 427 -1.24 -1.29 -25.53
C LYS A 427 -2.43 -0.63 -24.82
N VAL A 428 -2.22 0.54 -24.22
CA VAL A 428 -3.22 1.25 -23.39
C VAL A 428 -4.62 1.34 -24.01
N GLN A 429 -4.75 1.52 -25.34
CA GLN A 429 -6.06 1.62 -25.99
C GLN A 429 -6.79 0.28 -26.06
N LEU A 430 -6.06 -0.82 -26.30
CA LEU A 430 -6.62 -2.17 -26.33
C LEU A 430 -7.06 -2.60 -24.92
N GLU A 431 -6.21 -2.37 -23.93
CA GLU A 431 -6.52 -2.73 -22.54
C GLU A 431 -7.65 -1.85 -21.97
N ALA A 432 -7.71 -0.56 -22.34
CA ALA A 432 -8.85 0.31 -22.03
C ALA A 432 -10.15 -0.22 -22.63
N ASP A 433 -10.16 -0.64 -23.90
CA ASP A 433 -11.37 -1.15 -24.53
C ASP A 433 -11.85 -2.47 -23.89
N ARG A 434 -10.93 -3.38 -23.56
CA ARG A 434 -11.23 -4.63 -22.86
C ARG A 434 -11.82 -4.39 -21.48
N PHE A 435 -11.17 -3.56 -20.68
CA PHE A 435 -11.69 -3.15 -19.37
C PHE A 435 -13.07 -2.54 -19.49
N LEU A 436 -13.26 -1.55 -20.38
CA LEU A 436 -14.54 -0.89 -20.54
C LEU A 436 -15.65 -1.84 -21.01
N THR A 437 -15.31 -2.87 -21.79
CA THR A 437 -16.25 -3.91 -22.21
C THR A 437 -16.73 -4.76 -21.04
N ASP A 438 -15.84 -5.10 -20.11
CA ASP A 438 -16.23 -5.84 -18.90
C ASP A 438 -16.91 -4.92 -17.88
N LEU A 439 -16.46 -3.66 -17.75
CA LEU A 439 -17.11 -2.65 -16.92
C LEU A 439 -18.55 -2.41 -17.35
N ASP A 440 -18.85 -2.39 -18.65
CA ASP A 440 -20.23 -2.19 -19.15
C ASP A 440 -21.19 -3.34 -18.77
N LYS A 441 -20.65 -4.53 -18.44
CA LYS A 441 -21.46 -5.64 -17.89
C LYS A 441 -21.82 -5.41 -16.42
N VAL A 442 -20.93 -4.76 -15.67
CA VAL A 442 -21.08 -4.48 -14.23
C VAL A 442 -21.83 -3.18 -13.97
N LEU A 443 -21.55 -2.16 -14.79
CA LEU A 443 -22.14 -0.82 -14.77
C LEU A 443 -22.60 -0.46 -16.20
N PRO A 444 -23.81 -0.90 -16.60
CA PRO A 444 -24.34 -0.65 -17.94
C PRO A 444 -24.26 0.81 -18.37
N GLY A 445 -23.75 1.06 -19.58
CA GLY A 445 -23.59 2.38 -20.17
C GLY A 445 -22.25 3.07 -19.83
N ALA A 446 -21.42 2.48 -18.97
CA ALA A 446 -20.13 3.04 -18.62
C ALA A 446 -19.20 3.19 -19.83
N LYS A 447 -19.16 2.21 -20.74
CA LYS A 447 -18.27 2.27 -21.92
C LYS A 447 -18.59 3.46 -22.82
N ALA A 448 -19.87 3.80 -22.97
CA ALA A 448 -20.31 4.94 -23.77
C ALA A 448 -19.92 6.29 -23.16
N ARG A 449 -19.71 6.34 -21.83
CA ARG A 449 -19.33 7.55 -21.09
C ARG A 449 -17.81 7.74 -20.95
N ALA A 450 -17.00 6.78 -21.39
CA ALA A 450 -15.54 6.92 -21.38
C ALA A 450 -15.10 8.08 -22.30
N THR A 451 -14.26 8.97 -21.77
CA THR A 451 -13.78 10.15 -22.48
C THR A 451 -12.83 9.75 -23.60
N LYS A 452 -13.06 10.29 -24.79
CA LYS A 452 -12.18 10.16 -25.95
C LYS A 452 -11.71 11.51 -26.46
N VAL A 453 -10.44 11.58 -26.88
CA VAL A 453 -9.87 12.71 -27.61
C VAL A 453 -9.29 12.18 -28.92
N SER A 454 -9.72 12.75 -30.04
CA SER A 454 -9.32 12.31 -31.40
C SER A 454 -9.50 10.79 -31.60
N GLY A 455 -10.63 10.25 -31.14
CA GLY A 455 -10.99 8.84 -31.28
C GLY A 455 -10.29 7.87 -30.32
N LYS A 456 -9.38 8.34 -29.44
CA LYS A 456 -8.64 7.53 -28.47
C LYS A 456 -9.15 7.75 -27.06
N TYR A 457 -9.25 6.70 -26.26
CA TYR A 457 -9.56 6.80 -24.83
C TYR A 457 -8.49 7.64 -24.11
N VAL A 458 -8.95 8.53 -23.23
CA VAL A 458 -8.07 9.20 -22.26
C VAL A 458 -7.81 8.21 -21.14
N ALA A 459 -6.68 7.51 -21.22
CA ALA A 459 -6.36 6.40 -20.32
C ALA A 459 -4.85 6.31 -20.05
N HIS A 460 -4.49 5.79 -18.88
CA HIS A 460 -3.12 5.50 -18.47
C HIS A 460 -3.04 4.13 -17.79
N ILE A 461 -1.95 3.42 -18.01
CA ILE A 461 -1.60 2.20 -17.28
C ILE A 461 -0.25 2.44 -16.63
N GLU A 462 -0.21 2.34 -15.30
CA GLU A 462 1.05 2.17 -14.57
C GLU A 462 1.17 0.72 -14.15
N GLN A 463 2.25 0.05 -14.57
CA GLN A 463 2.49 -1.36 -14.25
C GLN A 463 3.85 -1.50 -13.55
N TRP A 464 3.82 -1.63 -12.22
CA TRP A 464 5.04 -1.49 -11.41
C TRP A 464 6.03 -2.67 -11.55
N SER A 465 5.56 -3.82 -12.01
CA SER A 465 6.40 -5.00 -12.25
C SER A 465 7.30 -4.87 -13.47
N SER A 466 6.90 -4.14 -14.52
CA SER A 466 7.79 -3.84 -15.66
C SER A 466 8.73 -2.66 -15.42
N ASN A 467 8.48 -1.85 -14.39
CA ASN A 467 9.37 -0.75 -14.04
C ASN A 467 10.73 -1.28 -13.56
N PRO A 468 11.85 -0.97 -14.24
CA PRO A 468 13.16 -1.52 -13.87
C PRO A 468 13.68 -1.06 -12.50
N LEU A 469 13.11 0.02 -11.94
CA LEU A 469 13.46 0.58 -10.64
C LEU A 469 12.50 0.13 -9.51
N SER A 470 11.57 -0.78 -9.80
CA SER A 470 10.66 -1.36 -8.80
C SER A 470 10.54 -2.87 -8.94
N ARG A 471 10.38 -3.40 -10.16
CA ARG A 471 10.35 -4.84 -10.46
C ARG A 471 9.37 -5.62 -9.56
N GLY A 472 8.26 -4.98 -9.24
CA GLY A 472 7.24 -5.45 -8.31
C GLY A 472 6.49 -4.28 -7.68
N SER A 473 5.37 -4.61 -7.06
CA SER A 473 4.51 -3.69 -6.30
C SER A 473 4.86 -3.81 -4.83
N TYR A 474 3.91 -4.01 -3.92
CA TYR A 474 4.16 -4.00 -2.47
C TYR A 474 4.65 -5.35 -1.93
N THR A 475 5.14 -5.38 -0.69
CA THR A 475 5.57 -6.63 -0.05
C THR A 475 4.39 -7.57 0.18
N CYS A 476 4.59 -8.86 -0.04
CA CYS A 476 3.60 -9.90 0.25
C CYS A 476 4.31 -11.16 0.71
N TYR A 477 4.06 -11.61 1.94
CA TYR A 477 4.60 -12.89 2.38
C TYR A 477 3.97 -14.07 1.65
N ARG A 478 4.83 -14.93 1.11
CA ARG A 478 4.48 -16.24 0.56
C ARG A 478 4.44 -17.28 1.69
N PRO A 479 3.88 -18.47 1.44
CA PRO A 479 3.88 -19.52 2.44
C PRO A 479 5.28 -19.79 3.04
N GLY A 480 5.36 -19.79 4.37
CA GLY A 480 6.58 -20.00 5.14
C GLY A 480 7.42 -18.75 5.42
N GLN A 481 7.03 -17.57 4.92
CA GLN A 481 7.86 -16.37 5.05
C GLN A 481 7.67 -15.60 6.36
N PHE A 482 6.55 -15.75 7.07
CA PHE A 482 6.45 -15.19 8.43
C PHE A 482 7.46 -15.85 9.36
N THR A 483 7.59 -17.18 9.30
CA THR A 483 8.44 -17.98 10.18
C THR A 483 9.89 -18.11 9.71
N THR A 484 10.25 -17.52 8.57
CA THR A 484 11.64 -17.56 8.04
C THR A 484 12.22 -16.20 7.65
N ILE A 485 11.38 -15.20 7.38
CA ILE A 485 11.83 -13.88 6.89
C ILE A 485 11.35 -12.73 7.78
N ALA A 486 10.13 -12.74 8.31
CA ALA A 486 9.59 -11.56 9.00
C ALA A 486 10.49 -11.05 10.14
N GLU A 487 10.66 -9.71 10.18
CA GLU A 487 11.57 -8.90 11.01
C GLU A 487 13.05 -8.95 10.59
N ASN A 488 13.45 -9.88 9.72
CA ASN A 488 14.81 -9.92 9.22
C ASN A 488 15.05 -8.93 8.08
N GLU A 489 14.03 -8.36 7.44
CA GLU A 489 14.17 -7.48 6.28
C GLU A 489 14.89 -6.18 6.63
N GLY A 490 14.45 -5.50 7.69
CA GLY A 490 15.04 -4.24 8.17
C GLY A 490 16.29 -4.39 9.02
N THR A 491 16.57 -5.60 9.53
CA THR A 491 17.72 -5.83 10.41
C THR A 491 19.06 -5.50 9.72
N ALA A 492 19.86 -4.63 10.31
CA ALA A 492 21.15 -4.22 9.75
C ALA A 492 22.21 -5.34 9.79
N VAL A 493 23.20 -5.26 8.91
CA VAL A 493 24.38 -6.16 8.91
C VAL A 493 25.64 -5.31 8.93
N GLY A 494 26.23 -5.15 10.12
CA GLY A 494 27.37 -4.26 10.31
C GLY A 494 27.03 -2.82 9.90
N ASN A 495 27.78 -2.27 8.95
CA ASN A 495 27.61 -0.91 8.45
C ASN A 495 26.59 -0.79 7.30
N LEU A 496 25.87 -1.87 6.99
CA LEU A 496 24.83 -1.90 5.95
C LEU A 496 23.45 -1.92 6.62
N HIS A 497 22.70 -0.84 6.43
CA HIS A 497 21.34 -0.65 6.91
C HIS A 497 20.36 -0.79 5.74
N PHE A 498 19.12 -1.15 6.05
CA PHE A 498 18.06 -1.36 5.06
C PHE A 498 16.85 -0.50 5.40
N ALA A 499 16.22 0.07 4.39
CA ALA A 499 15.03 0.89 4.54
C ALA A 499 14.08 0.67 3.34
N GLY A 500 12.82 1.06 3.49
CA GLY A 500 11.76 0.84 2.51
C GLY A 500 10.56 0.15 3.15
N GLU A 501 9.38 0.26 2.55
CA GLU A 501 8.16 -0.32 3.14
C GLU A 501 8.31 -1.80 3.52
N HIS A 502 9.05 -2.57 2.73
CA HIS A 502 9.33 -3.99 2.96
C HIS A 502 10.15 -4.29 4.22
N THR A 503 10.82 -3.28 4.76
CA THR A 503 11.68 -3.37 5.95
C THR A 503 10.99 -2.93 7.23
N ASN A 504 9.83 -2.28 7.12
CA ASN A 504 9.00 -2.02 8.28
C ASN A 504 8.23 -3.30 8.67
N SER A 505 7.88 -3.42 9.94
CA SER A 505 7.22 -4.63 10.45
C SER A 505 5.87 -4.85 9.76
N PHE A 506 5.54 -6.11 9.49
CA PHE A 506 4.18 -6.48 9.13
C PHE A 506 3.20 -6.06 10.23
N TYR A 507 3.60 -6.03 11.49
CA TYR A 507 2.73 -5.60 12.61
C TYR A 507 2.62 -4.08 12.74
N GLU A 508 3.25 -3.35 11.82
CA GLU A 508 3.12 -1.91 11.62
C GLU A 508 2.60 -1.65 10.20
N TRP A 509 3.39 -1.02 9.33
CA TRP A 509 2.93 -0.44 8.06
C TRP A 509 3.67 -1.01 6.84
N GLN A 510 4.13 -2.26 6.91
CA GLN A 510 4.70 -2.95 5.74
C GLN A 510 3.72 -2.90 4.55
N GLY A 511 4.23 -2.55 3.36
CA GLY A 511 3.44 -2.31 2.16
C GLY A 511 3.04 -0.84 1.93
N PHE A 512 3.08 0.02 2.96
CA PHE A 512 2.54 1.38 2.90
C PHE A 512 3.58 2.48 2.74
N MET A 513 3.12 3.66 2.32
CA MET A 513 3.90 4.89 2.36
C MET A 513 4.34 5.24 3.79
N GLU A 514 3.49 4.97 4.80
CA GLU A 514 3.85 5.15 6.21
C GLU A 514 5.02 4.24 6.61
N GLY A 515 4.97 2.93 6.28
CA GLY A 515 6.07 2.01 6.58
C GLY A 515 7.37 2.39 5.87
N ALA A 516 7.29 2.97 4.67
CA ALA A 516 8.46 3.55 4.02
C ALA A 516 9.06 4.70 4.85
N LEU A 517 8.26 5.64 5.34
CA LEU A 517 8.76 6.72 6.18
C LEU A 517 9.32 6.19 7.51
N LEU A 518 8.59 5.31 8.21
CA LEU A 518 9.02 4.74 9.49
C LEU A 518 10.34 3.98 9.37
N SER A 519 10.48 3.11 8.37
CA SER A 519 11.76 2.41 8.13
C SER A 519 12.92 3.37 7.81
N GLY A 520 12.63 4.53 7.20
CA GLY A 520 13.64 5.59 7.02
C GLY A 520 14.09 6.20 8.34
N ILE A 521 13.16 6.41 9.28
CA ILE A 521 13.47 6.88 10.64
C ILE A 521 14.29 5.82 11.39
N ASP A 522 13.88 4.55 11.33
CA ASP A 522 14.57 3.44 12.00
C ASP A 522 16.00 3.25 11.45
N ALA A 523 16.17 3.32 10.13
CA ALA A 523 17.48 3.24 9.51
C ALA A 523 18.38 4.43 9.93
N ALA A 524 17.84 5.64 10.03
CA ALA A 524 18.59 6.78 10.54
C ALA A 524 19.02 6.59 12.00
N ALA A 525 18.12 6.07 12.85
CA ALA A 525 18.43 5.76 14.24
C ALA A 525 19.55 4.70 14.34
N GLY A 526 19.48 3.63 13.54
CA GLY A 526 20.53 2.61 13.48
C GLY A 526 21.87 3.11 12.94
N VAL A 527 21.85 4.12 12.06
CA VAL A 527 23.08 4.78 11.59
C VAL A 527 23.71 5.65 12.69
N LEU A 528 22.90 6.29 13.54
CA LEU A 528 23.35 7.17 14.62
C LEU A 528 23.74 6.44 15.91
N GLY A 529 23.15 5.26 16.17
CA GLY A 529 23.60 4.31 17.18
C GLY A 529 24.89 3.61 16.79
#